data_AF-A0A158D4F8-F1
#
_entry.id   AF-A0A158D4F8-F1
#
_cell.length_a   1.000
_cell.length_b   1.000
_cell.length_c   1.000
_cell.angle_alpha   90.00
_cell.angle_beta   90.00
_cell.angle_gamma   90.00
#
_symmetry.space_group_name_H-M   'P 1'
#
loop_
_entity.id
_entity.type
_entity.pdbx_description
1 polymer ?
#
loop_
_entity_poly.entity_id
_entity_poly.type
_entity_poly.pdbx_seq_one_letter_code
_entity_poly.pdbx_strand_id
1 'polypeptide(L)' 'MPLKRGTSKETVSHNIKTEKKHGKSQKQSAAIALDQARKSGEKIPKKARGKRFAVAGNH' A
#
# COMPACT_ATOMS: atom_id res chain seq x y z
N MET A 1 -1.11 14.20 -4.30
CA MET A 1 0.35 14.45 -4.24
C MET A 1 1.10 13.38 -5.00
N PRO A 2 2.23 13.69 -5.67
CA PRO A 2 3.12 12.67 -6.18
C PRO A 2 3.87 12.04 -5.00
N LEU A 3 3.52 10.79 -4.66
CA LEU A 3 4.27 10.01 -3.68
C LEU A 3 5.58 9.55 -4.31
N LYS A 4 6.67 9.63 -3.53
CA LYS A 4 7.98 9.18 -4.01
C LYS A 4 7.94 7.66 -4.20
N ARG A 5 8.51 7.20 -5.32
CA ARG A 5 8.66 5.77 -5.63
C ARG A 5 9.93 5.24 -5.00
N GLY A 6 9.85 4.03 -4.47
CA GLY A 6 10.98 3.35 -3.84
C GLY A 6 10.58 2.67 -2.53
N THR A 7 11.41 1.74 -2.11
CA THR A 7 11.23 0.94 -0.89
C THR A 7 12.09 1.43 0.27
N SER A 8 12.92 2.46 0.05
CA SER A 8 13.84 2.97 1.07
C SER A 8 13.09 3.59 2.26
N LYS A 9 13.71 3.53 3.44
CA LYS A 9 13.13 4.05 4.69
C LYS A 9 12.86 5.56 4.59
N GLU A 10 13.70 6.30 3.89
CA GLU A 10 13.58 7.74 3.63
C GLU A 10 12.35 8.02 2.76
N THR A 11 12.13 7.20 1.74
CA THR A 11 10.98 7.30 0.81
C THR A 11 9.67 7.06 1.56
N VAL A 12 9.61 6.01 2.36
CA VAL A 12 8.43 5.69 3.19
C VAL A 12 8.17 6.81 4.21
N SER A 13 9.23 7.28 4.90
CA SER A 13 9.10 8.34 5.91
C SER A 13 8.65 9.68 5.29
N HIS A 14 9.14 10.01 4.10
CA HIS A 14 8.71 11.19 3.36
C HIS A 14 7.23 11.10 2.98
N ASN A 15 6.80 9.97 2.44
CA ASN A 15 5.42 9.73 2.05
C ASN A 15 4.47 9.79 3.26
N ILE A 16 4.85 9.26 4.43
CA ILE A 16 4.05 9.37 5.66
C ILE A 16 3.88 10.84 6.10
N LYS A 17 4.97 11.62 6.11
CA LYS A 17 4.92 13.05 6.51
C LYS A 17 4.03 13.85 5.58
N THR A 18 4.16 13.59 4.28
CA THR A 18 3.32 14.15 3.22
C THR A 18 1.83 13.92 3.49
N GLU A 19 1.44 12.67 3.72
CA GLU A 19 0.03 12.31 3.90
C GLU A 19 -0.54 12.86 5.21
N LYS A 20 0.29 12.91 6.27
CA LYS A 20 -0.07 13.58 7.54
C LYS A 20 -0.29 15.08 7.35
N LYS A 21 0.54 15.76 6.56
CA LYS A 21 0.36 17.20 6.24
C LYS A 21 -0.95 17.46 5.48
N HIS A 22 -1.41 16.48 4.73
CA HIS A 22 -2.71 16.51 4.05
C HIS A 22 -3.90 16.14 4.96
N GLY A 23 -3.68 15.96 6.26
CA GLY A 23 -4.75 15.69 7.22
C GLY A 23 -5.13 14.22 7.37
N LYS A 24 -4.37 13.28 6.78
CA LYS A 24 -4.62 11.85 6.97
C LYS A 24 -4.11 11.37 8.32
N SER A 25 -4.82 10.41 8.90
CA SER A 25 -4.38 9.75 10.13
C SER A 25 -3.03 9.07 9.93
N GLN A 26 -2.25 8.91 11.01
CA GLN A 26 -0.93 8.27 10.94
C GLN A 26 -1.00 6.83 10.42
N LYS A 27 -2.04 6.08 10.80
CA LYS A 27 -2.28 4.72 10.30
C LYS A 27 -2.56 4.70 8.80
N GLN A 28 -3.43 5.59 8.32
CA GLN A 28 -3.75 5.70 6.90
C GLN A 28 -2.53 6.15 6.07
N SER A 29 -1.76 7.09 6.61
CA SER A 29 -0.52 7.58 5.99
C SER A 29 0.51 6.46 5.84
N ALA A 30 0.69 5.64 6.88
CA ALA A 30 1.58 4.47 6.84
C ALA A 30 1.08 3.42 5.83
N ALA A 31 -0.22 3.14 5.80
CA ALA A 31 -0.82 2.19 4.85
C ALA A 31 -0.58 2.62 3.39
N ILE A 32 -0.79 3.89 3.07
CA ILE A 32 -0.58 4.44 1.73
C ILE A 32 0.91 4.43 1.36
N ALA A 33 1.79 4.81 2.28
CA ALA A 33 3.24 4.82 2.03
C ALA A 33 3.78 3.42 1.76
N LEU A 34 3.34 2.41 2.53
CA LEU A 34 3.74 1.01 2.34
C LEU A 34 3.12 0.40 1.07
N ASP A 35 1.89 0.77 0.71
CA ASP A 35 1.27 0.35 -0.54
C ASP A 35 2.03 0.90 -1.76
N GLN A 36 2.45 2.16 -1.72
CA GLN A 36 3.30 2.74 -2.77
C GLN A 36 4.69 2.10 -2.82
N ALA A 37 5.29 1.82 -1.66
CA ALA A 37 6.58 1.13 -1.59
C ALA A 37 6.49 -0.25 -2.24
N ARG A 38 5.42 -1.02 -1.94
CA ARG A 38 5.16 -2.32 -2.57
C ARG A 38 4.97 -2.18 -4.09
N LYS A 39 4.17 -1.22 -4.55
CA LYS A 39 3.98 -0.95 -5.98
C LYS A 39 5.26 -0.53 -6.69
N SER A 40 6.17 0.12 -5.98
CA SER A 40 7.46 0.58 -6.51
C SER A 40 8.52 -0.52 -6.52
N GLY A 41 8.49 -1.43 -5.54
CA GLY A 41 9.51 -2.45 -5.33
C GLY A 41 9.36 -3.68 -6.21
N GLU A 42 8.21 -3.86 -6.88
CA GLU A 42 7.86 -5.19 -7.36
C GLU A 42 7.27 -5.23 -8.77
N LYS A 43 8.09 -5.81 -9.67
CA LYS A 43 7.66 -6.86 -10.60
C LYS A 43 7.27 -8.14 -9.82
N ILE A 44 6.46 -8.06 -8.76
CA ILE A 44 5.89 -9.27 -8.17
C ILE A 44 4.68 -9.63 -9.01
N PRO A 45 4.70 -10.79 -9.70
CA PRO A 45 3.47 -11.33 -10.24
C PRO A 45 2.55 -11.49 -9.04
N LYS A 46 1.46 -10.70 -9.03
CA LYS A 46 0.40 -10.86 -8.03
C LYS A 46 0.09 -12.35 -7.97
N LYS A 47 0.47 -13.04 -6.90
CA LYS A 47 0.00 -14.40 -6.68
C LYS A 47 -1.51 -14.28 -6.74
N ALA A 48 -2.11 -14.79 -7.82
CA ALA A 48 -3.54 -14.70 -8.06
C ALA A 48 -4.20 -15.03 -6.73
N ARG A 49 -4.98 -14.10 -6.17
CA ARG A 49 -5.69 -14.31 -4.91
C ARG A 49 -6.44 -15.62 -5.07
N GLY A 50 -5.88 -16.70 -4.53
CA GLY A 50 -6.49 -18.00 -4.56
C GLY A 50 -7.83 -17.86 -3.87
N LYS A 51 -8.90 -18.09 -4.64
CA LYS A 51 -10.24 -18.48 -4.22
C LYS A 51 -10.47 -18.37 -2.71
N ARG A 52 -10.92 -17.21 -2.22
CA ARG A 52 -11.52 -17.08 -0.87
C ARG A 52 -12.99 -16.64 -0.89
N PHE A 53 -13.61 -16.62 -2.07
CA PHE A 53 -15.03 -16.29 -2.24
C PHE A 53 -15.70 -17.20 -3.28
N ALA A 54 -15.38 -18.50 -3.26
CA ALA A 54 -16.04 -19.49 -4.09
C ALA A 54 -16.54 -20.67 -3.23
N VAL A 55 -17.43 -20.34 -2.29
CA VAL A 55 -18.49 -21.22 -1.77
C VAL A 55 -19.66 -20.25 -1.60
N ALA A 56 -20.39 -19.91 -2.66
CA ALA A 56 -21.49 -20.69 -3.22
C ALA A 56 -22.41 -21.18 -2.09
N GLY A 57 -23.59 -20.55 -1.96
CA GLY A 57 -24.64 -21.09 -1.12
C GLY A 57 -25.00 -22.51 -1.53
N ASN A 58 -25.31 -23.34 -0.52
CA ASN A 58 -26.41 -24.30 -0.57
C ASN A 58 -26.62 -24.91 0.82
N HIS A 59 -27.90 -25.05 1.17
CA HIS A 59 -28.53 -25.57 2.39
C HIS A 59 -28.79 -24.56 3.52
#